data_AF-Q9AJ02-F1
#
_entry.id   AF-Q9AJ02-F1
#
_cell.length_a   1.000
_cell.length_b   1.000
_cell.length_c   1.000
_cell.angle_alpha   90.00
_cell.angle_beta   90.00
_cell.angle_gamma   90.00
#
_symmetry.space_group_name_H-M   'P 1'
#
loop_
_entity.id
_entity.type
_entity.pdbx_description
1 polymer ?
#
loop_
_entity_poly.entity_id
_entity_poly.type
_entity_poly.pdbx_seq_one_letter_code
_entity_poly.pdbx_strand_id
1 'polypeptide(L)'
;IEIFKKIKNKINYFLNIKIIEKNNFIINNKILYSFDKKKMSKTNKNELFIFSNKKEIDIFLNKFFITNKKKKSLLNFSLYLINDIFLINFFFKKKKKDFIKKITEIIYYKFLFFKKKFIFNIKNLSIIFKKPNINNFNKKNIFDKNCQNILNFVNL
;
A
#
# COMPACT_ATOMS: atom_id res chain seq x y z
N ILE A 1 17.97 -1.07 12.21
CA ILE A 1 18.18 0.22 11.51
C ILE A 1 18.78 0.03 10.11
N GLU A 2 19.81 -0.79 9.95
CA GLU A 2 20.53 -0.95 8.67
C GLU A 2 19.71 -1.63 7.56
N ILE A 3 18.98 -2.70 7.87
CA ILE A 3 18.05 -3.36 6.93
C ILE A 3 17.00 -2.38 6.42
N PHE A 4 16.48 -1.51 7.30
CA PHE A 4 15.52 -0.48 6.92
C PHE A 4 16.14 0.54 5.95
N LYS A 5 17.37 1.01 6.20
CA LYS A 5 18.09 1.89 5.26
C LYS A 5 18.27 1.21 3.89
N LYS A 6 18.62 -0.09 3.86
CA LYS A 6 18.76 -0.87 2.61
C LYS A 6 17.43 -0.97 1.85
N ILE A 7 16.32 -1.29 2.52
CA ILE A 7 14.99 -1.35 1.91
C ILE A 7 14.56 0.03 1.41
N LYS A 8 14.75 1.07 2.22
CA LYS A 8 14.45 2.46 1.85
C LYS A 8 15.19 2.89 0.60
N ASN A 9 16.48 2.60 0.51
CA ASN A 9 17.30 2.95 -0.65
C ASN A 9 16.85 2.21 -1.91
N LYS A 10 16.53 0.90 -1.80
CA LYS A 10 16.00 0.13 -2.94
C LYS A 10 14.67 0.69 -3.45
N ILE A 11 13.75 1.04 -2.56
CA ILE A 11 12.45 1.62 -2.92
C ILE A 11 12.64 3.01 -3.56
N ASN A 12 13.47 3.87 -2.96
CA ASN A 12 13.74 5.20 -3.48
C ASN A 12 14.41 5.16 -4.86
N TYR A 13 15.34 4.23 -5.07
CA TYR A 13 15.97 3.98 -6.37
C TYR A 13 14.93 3.54 -7.40
N PHE A 14 14.13 2.53 -7.07
CA PHE A 14 13.11 2.00 -7.97
C PHE A 14 12.04 3.04 -8.33
N LEU A 15 11.63 3.88 -7.37
CA LEU A 15 10.62 4.92 -7.57
C LEU A 15 11.23 6.26 -8.06
N ASN A 16 12.56 6.36 -8.17
CA ASN A 16 13.30 7.57 -8.48
C ASN A 16 12.80 8.81 -7.69
N ILE A 17 12.54 8.65 -6.38
CA ILE A 17 12.09 9.69 -5.43
C ILE A 17 12.56 9.31 -4.03
N LYS A 18 12.89 10.29 -3.19
CA LYS A 18 13.06 10.11 -1.74
C LYS A 18 11.70 10.04 -1.03
N ILE A 19 11.04 8.87 -1.06
CA ILE A 19 9.65 8.71 -0.58
C ILE A 19 9.56 8.57 0.94
N ILE A 20 10.67 8.19 1.59
CA ILE A 20 10.67 7.70 2.96
C ILE A 20 11.48 8.62 3.89
N GLU A 21 11.38 9.94 3.73
CA GLU A 21 11.93 10.87 4.74
C GLU A 21 10.89 11.26 5.79
N LYS A 22 9.58 11.26 5.47
CA LYS A 22 8.52 11.71 6.40
C LYS A 22 7.42 10.69 6.70
N ASN A 23 7.53 9.45 6.21
CA ASN A 23 6.54 8.42 6.53
C ASN A 23 6.84 7.78 7.90
N ASN A 24 6.13 8.22 8.94
CA ASN A 24 6.17 7.67 10.31
C ASN A 24 5.86 6.17 10.40
N PHE A 25 5.35 5.59 9.30
CA PHE A 25 4.94 4.20 9.22
C PHE A 25 6.08 3.20 9.43
N ILE A 26 7.33 3.58 9.10
CA ILE A 26 8.46 2.64 9.12
C ILE A 26 9.51 3.01 10.18
N ILE A 27 9.59 4.27 10.60
CA ILE A 27 10.65 4.76 11.50
C ILE A 27 10.35 4.42 12.98
N ASN A 28 9.09 4.25 13.37
CA ASN A 28 8.73 4.12 14.79
C ASN A 28 8.66 2.70 15.37
N ASN A 29 9.17 1.65 14.70
CA ASN A 29 9.06 0.24 15.16
C ASN A 29 7.63 -0.23 15.50
N LYS A 30 6.61 0.57 15.13
CA LYS A 30 5.23 0.33 15.49
C LYS A 30 4.66 -0.70 14.53
N ILE A 31 4.38 -1.90 15.06
CA ILE A 31 3.79 -2.99 14.31
C ILE A 31 2.40 -2.56 13.83
N LEU A 32 2.18 -2.56 12.51
CA LEU A 32 0.85 -2.40 11.96
C LEU A 32 0.09 -3.73 12.11
N TYR A 33 -1.03 -3.67 12.80
CA TYR A 33 -1.96 -4.79 12.94
C TYR A 33 -3.09 -4.68 11.92
N SER A 34 -3.49 -5.81 11.35
CA SER A 34 -4.54 -5.88 10.33
C SER A 34 -5.94 -6.12 10.93
N PHE A 35 -6.94 -6.36 10.07
CA PHE A 35 -8.34 -6.64 10.44
C PHE A 35 -8.50 -7.84 11.39
N ASP A 36 -7.54 -8.76 11.37
CA ASP A 36 -7.47 -9.97 12.22
C ASP A 36 -6.68 -9.76 13.52
N LYS A 37 -6.19 -8.54 13.79
CA LYS A 37 -5.30 -8.17 14.91
C LYS A 37 -3.94 -8.89 14.90
N LYS A 38 -3.59 -9.58 13.82
CA LYS A 38 -2.23 -10.09 13.65
C LYS A 38 -1.38 -9.03 12.98
N LYS A 39 -0.06 -9.16 13.15
CA LYS A 39 0.90 -8.36 12.38
C LYS A 39 0.59 -8.50 10.89
N MET A 40 0.56 -7.37 10.20
CA MET A 40 0.33 -7.36 8.77
C MET A 40 1.49 -8.07 8.05
N SER A 41 1.18 -9.12 7.29
CA SER A 41 2.17 -9.86 6.51
C SER A 41 1.52 -10.56 5.32
N LYS A 42 2.30 -10.75 4.25
CA LYS A 42 1.87 -11.51 3.07
C LYS A 42 1.52 -12.96 3.42
N THR A 43 2.30 -13.57 4.32
CA THR A 43 2.07 -14.94 4.77
C THR A 43 0.72 -15.10 5.46
N ASN A 44 0.31 -14.09 6.24
CA ASN A 44 -0.98 -14.09 6.92
C ASN A 44 -2.15 -13.74 5.97
N LYS A 45 -1.90 -13.36 4.72
CA LYS A 45 -2.91 -12.90 3.74
C LYS A 45 -3.81 -11.80 4.31
N ASN A 46 -3.25 -10.98 5.19
CA ASN A 46 -3.92 -9.90 5.90
C ASN A 46 -3.33 -8.54 5.54
N GLU A 47 -2.59 -8.44 4.44
CA GLU A 47 -1.99 -7.20 3.98
C GLU A 47 -2.95 -6.33 3.18
N LEU A 48 -2.75 -5.01 3.30
CA LEU A 48 -3.23 -4.04 2.32
C LEU A 48 -2.04 -3.60 1.48
N PHE A 49 -2.10 -3.85 0.17
CA PHE A 49 -1.06 -3.39 -0.73
C PHE A 49 -1.20 -1.89 -0.99
N ILE A 50 -0.09 -1.15 -0.90
CA ILE A 50 -0.08 0.32 -1.00
C ILE A 50 -0.60 0.81 -2.37
N PHE A 51 -0.45 -0.02 -3.41
CA PHE A 51 -0.90 0.30 -4.75
C PHE A 51 -2.25 -0.34 -5.14
N SER A 52 -2.96 -0.97 -4.20
CA SER A 52 -4.31 -1.49 -4.43
C SER A 52 -5.28 -0.43 -4.92
N ASN A 53 -6.16 -0.79 -5.86
CA ASN A 53 -7.21 0.11 -6.37
C ASN A 53 -8.27 0.45 -5.29
N LYS A 54 -9.18 1.38 -5.59
CA LYS A 54 -10.19 1.85 -4.62
C LYS A 54 -11.08 0.70 -4.13
N LYS A 55 -11.46 -0.23 -5.01
CA LYS A 55 -12.33 -1.38 -4.70
C LYS A 55 -11.64 -2.36 -3.75
N GLU A 56 -10.37 -2.66 -3.97
CA GLU A 56 -9.58 -3.54 -3.10
C GLU A 56 -9.37 -2.95 -1.71
N ILE A 57 -9.08 -1.65 -1.63
CA ILE A 57 -8.97 -0.94 -0.35
C ILE A 57 -10.31 -1.05 0.40
N ASP A 58 -11.43 -0.81 -0.27
CA ASP A 58 -12.76 -0.89 0.33
C ASP A 58 -13.08 -2.31 0.84
N ILE A 59 -12.81 -3.34 0.03
CA ILE A 59 -12.98 -4.75 0.40
C ILE A 59 -12.13 -5.07 1.63
N PHE A 60 -10.87 -4.64 1.66
CA PHE A 60 -9.98 -4.85 2.80
C PHE A 60 -10.52 -4.18 4.08
N LEU A 61 -10.93 -2.92 4.02
CA LEU A 61 -11.43 -2.18 5.19
C LEU A 61 -12.76 -2.75 5.70
N ASN A 62 -13.58 -3.34 4.82
CA ASN A 62 -14.82 -3.99 5.21
C ASN A 62 -14.60 -5.26 6.05
N LYS A 63 -13.45 -5.94 5.93
CA LYS A 63 -13.08 -7.13 6.72
C LYS A 63 -12.92 -6.85 8.22
N PHE A 64 -12.80 -5.59 8.65
CA PHE A 64 -12.76 -5.24 10.07
C PHE A 64 -14.13 -5.53 10.74
N PHE A 65 -14.17 -6.58 11.57
CA PHE A 65 -15.38 -7.01 12.30
C PHE A 65 -15.93 -5.95 13.26
N ILE A 66 -17.25 -5.94 13.45
CA ILE A 66 -17.95 -5.01 14.34
C ILE A 66 -18.20 -5.72 15.69
N THR A 67 -17.49 -5.28 16.72
CA THR A 67 -18.00 -5.30 18.11
C THR A 67 -17.69 -3.93 18.72
N ASN A 68 -18.33 -3.56 19.83
CA ASN A 68 -18.05 -2.28 20.53
C ASN A 68 -16.54 -2.10 20.85
N LYS A 69 -15.81 -3.21 21.10
CA LYS A 69 -14.34 -3.21 21.21
C LYS A 69 -13.59 -3.15 19.86
N LYS A 70 -14.12 -3.71 18.76
CA LYS A 70 -13.46 -3.80 17.44
C LYS A 70 -13.67 -2.58 16.53
N LYS A 71 -14.63 -1.69 16.80
CA LYS A 71 -14.73 -0.38 16.11
C LYS A 71 -13.39 0.40 16.20
N LYS A 72 -12.69 0.31 17.33
CA LYS A 72 -11.38 0.95 17.55
C LYS A 72 -10.26 0.41 16.67
N SER A 73 -10.30 -0.84 16.18
CA SER A 73 -9.19 -1.38 15.37
C SER A 73 -9.13 -0.74 13.98
N LEU A 74 -10.28 -0.49 13.36
CA LEU A 74 -10.36 0.23 12.09
C LEU A 74 -9.91 1.69 12.26
N LEU A 75 -10.32 2.35 13.35
CA LEU A 75 -9.86 3.71 13.67
C LEU A 75 -8.34 3.74 13.89
N ASN A 76 -7.81 2.83 14.71
CA ASN A 76 -6.37 2.74 14.99
C ASN A 76 -5.56 2.50 13.71
N PHE A 77 -6.00 1.56 12.86
CA PHE A 77 -5.38 1.32 11.56
C PHE A 77 -5.38 2.57 10.69
N SER A 78 -6.52 3.28 10.63
CA SER A 78 -6.67 4.49 9.84
C SER A 78 -5.79 5.64 10.35
N LEU A 79 -5.73 5.84 11.67
CA LEU A 79 -4.88 6.84 12.32
C LEU A 79 -3.40 6.53 12.09
N TYR A 80 -3.01 5.26 12.09
CA TYR A 80 -1.64 4.87 11.75
C TYR A 80 -1.25 5.28 10.32
N LEU A 81 -2.15 5.07 9.36
CA LEU A 81 -1.88 5.35 7.95
C LEU A 81 -1.92 6.83 7.62
N ILE A 82 -2.91 7.54 8.16
CA ILE A 82 -3.24 8.90 7.74
C ILE A 82 -2.62 9.92 8.71
N ASN A 83 -2.60 9.60 10.01
CA ASN A 83 -2.18 10.47 11.11
C ASN A 83 -2.93 11.80 11.14
N ASP A 84 -4.26 11.73 11.18
CA ASP A 84 -5.15 12.90 11.14
C ASP A 84 -6.22 12.80 12.24
N ILE A 85 -6.25 13.82 13.12
CA ILE A 85 -7.19 13.93 14.25
C ILE A 85 -8.65 14.02 13.78
N PHE A 86 -8.92 14.58 12.59
CA PHE A 86 -10.28 14.70 12.05
C PHE A 86 -10.95 13.35 11.85
N LEU A 87 -10.17 12.28 11.66
CA LEU A 87 -10.68 10.92 11.54
C LEU A 87 -11.35 10.43 12.82
N ILE A 88 -10.86 10.86 13.99
CA ILE A 88 -11.44 10.50 15.29
C ILE A 88 -12.88 11.03 15.36
N ASN A 89 -13.03 12.32 15.08
CA ASN A 89 -14.34 12.99 15.10
C ASN A 89 -15.30 12.39 14.07
N PHE A 90 -14.81 12.10 12.86
CA PHE A 90 -15.62 11.48 11.80
C PHE A 90 -16.06 10.06 12.18
N PHE A 91 -15.18 9.27 12.81
CA PHE A 91 -15.44 7.90 13.24
C PHE A 91 -16.60 7.80 14.23
N PHE A 92 -16.63 8.68 15.23
CA PHE A 92 -17.68 8.66 16.25
C PHE A 92 -19.01 9.25 15.77
N LYS A 93 -19.00 10.18 14.79
CA LYS A 93 -20.21 10.87 14.30
C LYS A 93 -20.93 10.17 13.15
N LYS A 94 -20.27 9.27 12.41
CA LYS A 94 -20.80 8.69 11.16
C LYS A 94 -20.97 7.18 11.23
N LYS A 95 -21.79 6.62 10.33
CA LYS A 95 -21.96 5.17 10.19
C LYS A 95 -20.67 4.54 9.66
N LYS A 96 -20.41 3.27 9.99
CA LYS A 96 -19.21 2.54 9.54
C LYS A 96 -19.02 2.61 8.03
N LYS A 97 -20.10 2.43 7.25
CA LYS A 97 -20.04 2.48 5.78
C LYS A 97 -19.50 3.82 5.27
N ASP A 98 -19.96 4.92 5.85
CA ASP A 98 -19.49 6.27 5.51
C ASP A 98 -18.04 6.48 5.94
N PHE A 99 -17.67 5.98 7.13
CA PHE A 99 -16.28 6.00 7.60
C PHE A 99 -15.37 5.24 6.64
N ILE A 100 -15.71 4.01 6.28
CA ILE A 100 -14.94 3.19 5.33
C ILE A 100 -14.80 3.91 4.00
N LYS A 101 -15.90 4.40 3.41
CA LYS A 101 -15.85 5.12 2.12
C LYS A 101 -14.88 6.29 2.18
N LYS A 102 -14.90 7.07 3.27
CA LYS A 102 -14.00 8.22 3.45
C LYS A 102 -12.54 7.79 3.61
N ILE A 103 -12.26 6.78 4.43
CA ILE A 103 -10.90 6.27 4.62
C ILE A 103 -10.36 5.65 3.33
N THR A 104 -11.19 4.89 2.60
CA THR A 104 -10.85 4.34 1.28
C THR A 104 -10.37 5.44 0.34
N GLU A 105 -11.10 6.56 0.27
CA GLU A 105 -10.72 7.71 -0.54
C GLU A 105 -9.40 8.33 -0.09
N ILE A 106 -9.24 8.59 1.21
CA ILE A 106 -8.02 9.22 1.72
C ILE A 106 -6.80 8.34 1.45
N ILE A 107 -6.87 7.03 1.74
CA ILE A 107 -5.79 6.09 1.46
C ILE A 107 -5.47 6.07 -0.04
N TYR A 108 -6.50 5.97 -0.89
CA TYR A 108 -6.33 5.93 -2.33
C TYR A 108 -5.59 7.17 -2.86
N TYR A 109 -6.04 8.37 -2.48
CA TYR A 109 -5.46 9.63 -2.94
C TYR A 109 -4.07 9.89 -2.34
N LYS A 110 -3.84 9.53 -1.07
CA LYS A 110 -2.52 9.65 -0.41
C LYS A 110 -1.42 8.92 -1.18
N PHE A 111 -1.74 7.78 -1.80
CA PHE A 111 -0.78 7.00 -2.58
C PHE A 111 -0.91 7.16 -4.09
N LEU A 112 -1.85 7.98 -4.59
CA LEU A 112 -2.13 8.11 -6.02
C LEU A 112 -0.91 8.58 -6.83
N PHE A 113 -0.18 9.57 -6.32
CA PHE A 113 1.05 10.04 -6.97
C PHE A 113 2.09 8.92 -7.12
N PHE A 114 2.30 8.14 -6.05
CA PHE A 114 3.22 7.01 -6.06
C PHE A 114 2.74 5.88 -6.97
N LYS A 115 1.43 5.61 -7.04
CA LYS A 115 0.84 4.64 -7.99
C LYS A 115 1.13 5.03 -9.42
N LYS A 116 0.88 6.30 -9.80
CA LYS A 116 1.14 6.80 -11.15
C LYS A 116 2.62 6.62 -11.52
N LYS A 117 3.54 6.96 -10.60
CA LYS A 117 4.98 6.77 -10.82
C LYS A 117 5.39 5.30 -10.89
N PHE A 118 4.81 4.45 -10.04
CA PHE A 118 5.03 3.00 -10.09
C PHE A 118 4.58 2.43 -11.44
N ILE A 119 3.38 2.78 -11.92
CA ILE A 119 2.88 2.35 -13.24
C ILE A 119 3.81 2.86 -14.35
N PHE A 120 4.22 4.13 -14.30
CA PHE A 120 5.16 4.69 -15.26
C PHE A 120 6.47 3.89 -15.28
N ASN A 121 7.00 3.54 -14.11
CA ASN A 121 8.22 2.76 -14.01
C ASN A 121 8.03 1.32 -14.51
N ILE A 122 6.91 0.67 -14.19
CA ILE A 122 6.55 -0.67 -14.71
C ILE A 122 6.50 -0.64 -16.25
N LYS A 123 5.82 0.36 -16.84
CA LYS A 123 5.72 0.51 -18.31
C LYS A 123 7.08 0.75 -18.98
N ASN A 124 7.98 1.46 -18.29
CA ASN A 124 9.31 1.79 -18.78
C ASN A 124 10.40 0.89 -18.19
N LEU A 125 10.04 -0.30 -17.71
CA LEU A 125 10.98 -1.21 -17.04
C LEU A 125 12.16 -1.58 -17.93
N SER A 126 11.94 -1.79 -19.24
CA SER A 126 12.99 -2.06 -20.22
C SER A 126 14.03 -0.92 -20.32
N ILE A 127 13.61 0.32 -20.08
CA ILE A 127 14.45 1.52 -20.10
C ILE A 127 15.12 1.73 -18.74
N ILE A 128 14.44 1.43 -17.63
CA ILE A 128 14.97 1.57 -16.27
C ILE A 128 16.02 0.50 -15.99
N PHE A 129 15.75 -0.73 -16.38
CA PHE A 129 16.72 -1.81 -16.39
C PHE A 129 17.50 -1.74 -17.72
N LYS A 130 18.33 -0.71 -17.90
CA LYS A 130 19.34 -0.74 -18.98
C LYS A 130 20.22 -1.97 -18.75
N LYS A 131 20.05 -3.00 -19.60
CA LYS A 131 20.77 -4.28 -19.64
C LYS A 131 20.45 -5.28 -18.53
N PRO A 132 19.39 -6.09 -18.64
CA PRO A 132 19.56 -7.51 -18.38
C PRO A 132 20.10 -8.11 -19.69
N ASN A 133 21.12 -8.96 -19.63
CA ASN A 133 21.56 -9.80 -20.75
C ASN A 133 20.41 -10.74 -21.14
N ILE A 134 19.38 -10.25 -21.83
CA ILE A 134 18.22 -11.03 -22.27
C ILE A 134 18.42 -11.43 -23.73
N ASN A 135 19.46 -12.22 -23.99
CA ASN A 135 19.51 -13.01 -25.22
C ASN A 135 18.65 -14.29 -25.11
N ASN A 136 17.78 -14.37 -24.11
CA ASN A 136 16.96 -15.55 -23.85
C ASN A 136 15.47 -15.18 -23.90
N PHE A 137 14.83 -15.46 -25.03
CA PHE A 137 13.44 -15.13 -25.37
C PHE A 137 12.44 -15.55 -24.28
N ASN A 138 12.68 -16.71 -23.65
CA ASN A 138 11.87 -17.23 -22.55
C ASN A 138 11.89 -16.32 -21.31
N LYS A 139 13.03 -15.73 -20.97
CA LYS A 139 13.14 -14.82 -19.83
C LYS A 139 12.42 -13.48 -20.09
N LYS A 140 12.44 -12.99 -21.34
CA LYS A 140 11.69 -11.80 -21.75
C LYS A 140 10.18 -12.00 -21.59
N ASN A 141 9.66 -13.13 -22.09
CA ASN A 141 8.23 -13.45 -22.00
C ASN A 141 7.73 -13.58 -20.56
N ILE A 142 8.52 -14.21 -19.67
CA ILE A 142 8.19 -14.29 -18.24
C ILE A 142 8.16 -12.89 -17.60
N PHE A 143 9.14 -12.04 -17.96
CA PHE A 143 9.21 -10.68 -17.46
C PHE A 143 8.01 -9.84 -17.88
N ASP A 144 7.68 -9.84 -19.18
CA ASP A 144 6.57 -9.07 -19.74
C ASP A 144 5.22 -9.54 -19.16
N LYS A 145 5.02 -10.86 -19.03
CA LYS A 145 3.83 -11.44 -18.40
C LYS A 145 3.66 -10.99 -16.94
N ASN A 146 4.75 -10.96 -16.17
CA ASN A 146 4.72 -10.47 -14.79
C ASN A 146 4.42 -8.97 -14.72
N CYS A 147 4.97 -8.16 -15.63
CA CYS A 147 4.65 -6.74 -15.71
C CYS A 147 3.18 -6.52 -16.03
N GLN A 148 2.63 -7.27 -16.97
CA GLN A 148 1.21 -7.21 -17.33
C GLN A 148 0.30 -7.61 -16.16
N ASN A 149 0.66 -8.67 -15.43
CA ASN A 149 -0.06 -9.07 -14.21
C ASN A 149 -0.04 -7.97 -13.14
N ILE A 150 1.11 -7.31 -12.95
CA ILE A 150 1.23 -6.18 -12.01
C ILE A 150 0.39 -4.99 -12.48
N LEU A 151 0.42 -4.66 -13.77
CA LEU A 151 -0.41 -3.58 -14.33
C LEU A 151 -1.90 -3.88 -14.14
N ASN A 152 -2.33 -5.11 -14.39
CA ASN A 152 -3.72 -5.53 -14.19
C ASN A 152 -4.13 -5.44 -12.72
N PHE A 153 -3.24 -5.78 -11.78
CA PHE A 153 -3.49 -5.64 -10.34
C PHE A 153 -3.57 -4.17 -9.91
N VAL A 154 -2.78 -3.30 -10.54
CA VAL A 154 -2.68 -1.88 -10.18
C VAL A 154 -3.69 -1.01 -10.94
N ASN A 155 -4.33 -1.53 -12.00
CA ASN A 155 -5.23 -0.76 -12.86
C ASN A 155 -6.24 0.05 -12.02
N LEU A 156 -6.18 1.36 -12.26
CA LEU A 156 -6.90 2.46 -11.59
C LEU A 156 -8.41 2.31 -11.74
#